data_AF-A0A4V1IF67-F1
#
_entry.id   AF-A0A4V1IF67-F1
#
_cell.length_a   1.000
_cell.length_b   1.000
_cell.length_c   1.000
_cell.angle_alpha   90.00
_cell.angle_beta   90.00
_cell.angle_gamma   90.00
#
_symmetry.space_group_name_H-M   'P 1'
#
loop_
_entity.id
_entity.type
_entity.pdbx_description
1 polymer ?
#
loop_
_entity_poly.entity_id
_entity_poly.type
_entity_poly.pdbx_seq_one_letter_code
_entity_poly.pdbx_strand_id
1 'polypeptide(L)'
;MSCHEIEALRLGLMNVLGVGDDSTRDHAEKELEGHLEGPIKGLSEADSLAEVERHLDAALVDLEEEVASMDSDDPEYDYTRGRLLAVRDAERAVQRLHAQGESIVDGLGDAHDTLHETFPIEE
;
A
#
# COMPACT_ATOMS: atom_id res chain seq x y z
N MET A 1 20.87 -1.88 -4.67
CA MET A 1 20.11 -1.14 -3.64
C MET A 1 18.71 -0.94 -4.18
N SER A 2 17.85 -1.92 -3.98
CA SER A 2 16.46 -1.92 -4.45
C SER A 2 15.52 -1.75 -3.26
N CYS A 3 14.43 -1.01 -3.49
CA CYS A 3 13.35 -0.81 -2.54
C CYS A 3 12.10 -1.56 -3.03
N HIS A 4 12.16 -2.89 -2.96
CA HIS A 4 11.13 -3.78 -3.49
C HIS A 4 9.76 -3.54 -2.84
N GLU A 5 9.71 -3.17 -1.56
CA GLU A 5 8.48 -2.84 -0.84
C GLU A 5 7.78 -1.63 -1.47
N ILE A 6 8.54 -0.62 -1.89
CA ILE A 6 8.00 0.60 -2.49
C ILE A 6 7.51 0.34 -3.92
N GLU A 7 8.26 -0.41 -4.73
CA GLU A 7 7.83 -0.77 -6.09
C GLU A 7 6.62 -1.70 -6.06
N ALA A 8 6.57 -2.67 -5.15
CA ALA A 8 5.41 -3.54 -4.96
C ALA A 8 4.18 -2.76 -4.46
N LEU A 9 4.37 -1.85 -3.49
CA LEU A 9 3.29 -0.96 -3.04
C LEU A 9 2.75 -0.09 -4.17
N ARG A 10 3.64 0.43 -5.02
CA ARG A 10 3.25 1.24 -6.18
C ARG A 10 2.36 0.45 -7.14
N LEU A 11 2.72 -0.79 -7.44
CA LEU A 11 1.89 -1.69 -8.27
C LEU A 11 0.53 -1.99 -7.63
N GLY A 12 0.51 -2.35 -6.34
CA GLY A 12 -0.74 -2.60 -5.61
C GLY A 12 -1.66 -1.39 -5.63
N LEU A 13 -1.13 -0.19 -5.35
CA LEU A 13 -1.92 1.04 -5.39
C LEU A 13 -2.43 1.39 -6.80
N MET A 14 -1.67 1.07 -7.85
CA MET A 14 -2.14 1.24 -9.23
C MET A 14 -3.33 0.32 -9.54
N ASN A 15 -3.28 -0.94 -9.10
CA ASN A 15 -4.40 -1.87 -9.27
C ASN A 15 -5.64 -1.36 -8.52
N VAL A 16 -5.48 -1.04 -7.23
CA VAL A 16 -6.57 -0.62 -6.33
C VAL A 16 -7.23 0.69 -6.78
N LEU A 17 -6.42 1.67 -7.17
CA LEU A 17 -6.92 3.00 -7.56
C LEU A 17 -7.32 3.07 -9.04
N GLY A 18 -6.98 2.05 -9.84
CA GLY A 18 -7.18 2.07 -11.28
C GLY A 18 -6.41 3.19 -11.98
N VAL A 19 -5.21 3.52 -11.48
CA VAL A 19 -4.35 4.61 -12.00
C VAL A 19 -3.01 4.08 -12.48
N GLY A 20 -2.28 4.93 -13.21
CA GLY A 20 -0.93 4.67 -13.69
C GLY A 20 -0.86 4.29 -15.17
N ASP A 21 0.36 4.13 -15.67
CA ASP A 21 0.66 3.87 -17.08
C ASP A 21 1.50 2.60 -17.24
N ASP A 22 1.48 2.03 -18.45
CA ASP A 22 2.19 0.78 -18.77
C ASP A 22 3.71 0.90 -18.55
N SER A 23 4.32 2.05 -18.84
CA SER A 23 5.75 2.25 -18.65
C SER A 23 6.13 2.22 -17.16
N THR A 24 5.28 2.77 -16.32
CA THR A 24 5.42 2.75 -14.87
C THR A 24 5.30 1.33 -14.33
N ARG A 25 4.32 0.55 -14.83
CA ARG A 25 4.12 -0.85 -14.46
C ARG A 25 5.31 -1.71 -14.89
N ASP A 26 5.72 -1.59 -16.15
CA ASP A 26 6.89 -2.30 -16.70
C ASP A 26 8.18 -2.01 -15.92
N HIS A 27 8.35 -0.78 -15.43
CA HIS A 27 9.51 -0.42 -14.62
C HIS A 27 9.49 -1.15 -13.28
N ALA A 28 8.37 -1.06 -12.55
CA ALA A 28 8.23 -1.69 -11.24
C ALA A 28 8.35 -3.23 -11.35
N GLU A 29 7.74 -3.85 -12.37
CA GLU A 29 7.85 -5.29 -12.59
C GLU A 29 9.29 -5.75 -12.87
N LYS A 30 10.07 -4.96 -13.61
CA LYS A 30 11.50 -5.25 -13.85
C LYS A 30 12.33 -5.14 -12.58
N GLU A 31 12.09 -4.13 -11.74
CA GLU A 31 12.78 -3.96 -10.46
C GLU A 31 12.42 -5.07 -9.45
N LEU A 32 11.29 -5.76 -9.65
CA LEU A 32 10.83 -6.88 -8.82
C LEU A 32 11.18 -8.26 -9.39
N GLU A 33 11.79 -8.34 -10.58
CA GLU A 33 12.11 -9.62 -11.21
C GLU A 33 13.05 -10.45 -10.32
N GLY A 34 12.65 -11.68 -9.99
CA GLY A 34 13.37 -12.54 -9.04
C GLY A 34 13.10 -12.27 -7.55
N HIS A 35 12.25 -11.28 -7.24
CA HIS A 35 11.89 -10.88 -5.87
C HIS A 35 10.38 -10.95 -5.59
N LEU A 36 9.58 -11.45 -6.55
CA LEU A 36 8.12 -11.64 -6.42
C LEU A 36 7.78 -12.87 -5.56
N GLU A 37 8.11 -12.80 -4.28
CA GLU A 37 7.77 -13.81 -3.29
C GLU A 37 7.16 -13.19 -2.02
N GLY A 38 6.49 -14.00 -1.22
CA GLY A 38 6.00 -13.60 0.10
C GLY A 38 5.15 -12.30 0.09
N PRO A 39 5.38 -11.39 1.03
CA PRO A 39 4.67 -10.12 1.12
C PRO A 39 4.84 -9.22 -0.12
N ILE A 40 6.01 -9.21 -0.75
CA ILE A 40 6.30 -8.40 -1.94
C ILE A 40 5.37 -8.76 -3.11
N LYS A 41 5.24 -10.06 -3.38
CA LYS A 41 4.28 -10.53 -4.39
C LYS A 41 2.86 -10.11 -4.05
N GLY A 42 2.45 -10.35 -2.80
CA GLY A 42 1.11 -10.00 -2.33
C GLY A 42 0.80 -8.51 -2.45
N LEU A 43 1.75 -7.63 -2.16
CA LEU A 43 1.64 -6.19 -2.37
C LEU A 43 1.44 -5.84 -3.86
N SER A 44 2.28 -6.42 -4.74
CA SER A 44 2.25 -6.10 -6.17
C SER A 44 0.96 -6.53 -6.89
N GLU A 45 0.30 -7.57 -6.36
CA GLU A 45 -0.91 -8.17 -6.91
C GLU A 45 -2.19 -7.75 -6.14
N ALA A 46 -2.08 -6.89 -5.12
CA ALA A 46 -3.22 -6.52 -4.29
C ALA A 46 -4.31 -5.78 -5.10
N ASP A 47 -5.57 -6.16 -4.86
CA ASP A 47 -6.75 -5.61 -5.55
C ASP A 47 -7.65 -4.78 -4.61
N SER A 48 -7.29 -4.67 -3.34
CA SER A 48 -7.97 -3.79 -2.37
C SER A 48 -7.01 -3.10 -1.41
N LEU A 49 -7.42 -1.96 -0.83
CA LEU A 49 -6.63 -1.27 0.21
C LEU A 49 -6.37 -2.17 1.43
N ALA A 50 -7.33 -3.02 1.81
CA ALA A 50 -7.16 -3.98 2.91
C ALA A 50 -6.09 -5.03 2.61
N GLU A 51 -5.98 -5.50 1.36
CA GLU A 51 -4.89 -6.39 0.95
C GLU A 51 -3.54 -5.68 0.93
N VAL A 52 -3.49 -4.44 0.43
CA VAL A 52 -2.29 -3.60 0.47
C VAL A 52 -1.80 -3.45 1.90
N GLU A 53 -2.66 -3.07 2.84
CA GLU A 53 -2.30 -2.90 4.25
C GLU A 53 -1.78 -4.20 4.87
N ARG A 54 -2.47 -5.33 4.65
CA ARG A 54 -2.06 -6.64 5.17
C ARG A 54 -0.68 -7.07 4.65
N HIS A 55 -0.42 -6.87 3.36
CA HIS A 55 0.85 -7.26 2.76
C HIS A 55 1.97 -6.27 3.10
N LEU A 56 1.66 -4.98 3.26
CA LEU A 56 2.60 -3.96 3.71
C LEU A 56 3.04 -4.17 5.15
N ASP A 57 2.13 -4.52 6.05
CA ASP A 57 2.44 -4.89 7.43
C ASP A 57 3.42 -6.09 7.47
N ALA A 58 3.13 -7.14 6.69
CA ALA A 58 4.01 -8.30 6.61
C ALA A 58 5.41 -7.95 6.02
N ALA A 59 5.47 -7.11 4.98
CA ALA A 59 6.73 -6.65 4.42
C ALA A 59 7.54 -5.78 5.40
N LEU A 60 6.85 -4.98 6.22
CA LEU A 60 7.48 -4.19 7.29
C LEU A 60 8.05 -5.08 8.38
N VAL A 61 7.36 -6.15 8.79
CA VAL A 61 7.88 -7.12 9.75
C VAL A 61 9.17 -7.76 9.25
N ASP A 62 9.19 -8.21 7.99
CA ASP A 62 10.39 -8.81 7.37
C ASP A 62 11.56 -7.80 7.34
N LEU A 63 11.28 -6.55 6.95
CA LEU A 63 12.30 -5.48 6.89
C LEU A 63 12.80 -5.06 8.28
N GLU A 64 11.94 -5.10 9.29
CA GLU A 64 12.33 -4.85 10.69
C GLU A 64 13.24 -5.96 11.22
N GLU A 65 12.94 -7.22 10.89
CA GLU A 65 13.81 -8.36 11.21
C GLU A 65 15.17 -8.23 10.52
N GLU A 66 15.20 -7.86 9.24
CA GLU A 66 16.44 -7.60 8.49
C GLU A 66 17.30 -6.57 9.23
N VAL A 67 16.76 -5.37 9.50
CA VAL A 67 17.49 -4.30 10.22
C VAL A 67 17.96 -4.76 11.60
N ALA A 68 17.13 -5.50 12.34
CA ALA A 68 17.48 -5.98 13.67
C ALA A 68 18.61 -7.03 13.67
N SER A 69 18.77 -7.75 12.56
CA SER A 69 19.81 -8.77 12.40
C SER A 69 21.16 -8.24 11.89
N MET A 70 21.18 -7.01 11.37
CA MET A 70 22.38 -6.39 10.80
C MET A 70 23.37 -5.92 11.87
N ASP A 71 24.66 -5.96 11.55
CA ASP A 71 25.71 -5.29 12.31
C ASP A 71 25.61 -3.77 12.09
N SER A 72 25.73 -2.98 13.16
CA SER A 72 25.71 -1.52 13.06
C SER A 72 26.89 -0.93 12.28
N ASP A 73 27.98 -1.69 12.14
CA ASP A 73 29.14 -1.31 11.34
C ASP A 73 29.01 -1.77 9.87
N ASP A 74 27.92 -2.45 9.48
CA ASP A 74 27.66 -2.84 8.10
C ASP A 74 27.43 -1.57 7.23
N PRO A 75 28.15 -1.41 6.10
CA PRO A 75 27.97 -0.28 5.19
C PRO A 75 26.53 -0.09 4.69
N GLU A 76 25.70 -1.13 4.68
CA GLU A 76 24.30 -1.07 4.23
C GLU A 76 23.32 -0.71 5.36
N TYR A 77 23.74 -0.78 6.63
CA TYR A 77 22.86 -0.62 7.80
C TYR A 77 22.03 0.67 7.76
N ASP A 78 22.70 1.81 7.50
CA ASP A 78 22.02 3.12 7.44
C ASP A 78 21.02 3.21 6.27
N TYR A 79 21.33 2.55 5.15
CA TYR A 79 20.39 2.50 4.02
C TYR A 79 19.17 1.65 4.35
N THR A 80 19.35 0.44 4.89
CA THR A 80 18.24 -0.46 5.23
C THR A 80 17.33 0.18 6.28
N ARG A 81 17.91 0.87 7.27
CA ARG A 81 17.14 1.66 8.24
C ARG A 81 16.40 2.82 7.58
N GLY A 82 17.01 3.51 6.62
CA GLY A 82 16.36 4.54 5.82
C GLY A 82 15.19 4.00 4.99
N ARG A 83 15.36 2.82 4.38
CA ARG A 83 14.31 2.09 3.66
C ARG A 83 13.13 1.79 4.59
N LEU A 84 13.40 1.24 5.79
CA LEU A 84 12.36 0.97 6.78
C LEU A 84 11.53 2.21 7.15
N LEU A 85 12.19 3.35 7.36
CA LEU A 85 11.49 4.60 7.66
C LEU A 85 10.59 5.03 6.49
N ALA A 86 11.08 4.95 5.26
CA ALA A 86 10.31 5.30 4.06
C ALA A 86 9.08 4.39 3.88
N VAL A 87 9.22 3.08 4.12
CA VAL A 87 8.10 2.12 4.02
C VAL A 87 7.06 2.36 5.12
N ARG A 88 7.47 2.66 6.36
CA ARG A 88 6.55 3.03 7.46
C ARG A 88 5.79 4.33 7.18
N ASP A 89 6.43 5.30 6.54
CA ASP A 89 5.74 6.53 6.14
C ASP A 89 4.72 6.28 5.02
N ALA A 90 5.03 5.35 4.12
CA ALA A 90 4.09 4.90 3.09
C ALA A 90 2.89 4.16 3.70
N GLU A 91 3.11 3.28 4.68
CA GLU A 91 2.04 2.59 5.44
C GLU A 91 1.05 3.58 6.06
N ARG A 92 1.55 4.61 6.75
CA ARG A 92 0.69 5.66 7.31
C ARG A 92 -0.09 6.41 6.23
N ALA A 93 0.47 6.56 5.04
CA ALA A 93 -0.23 7.20 3.93
C ALA A 93 -1.37 6.32 3.40
N VAL A 94 -1.14 5.00 3.29
CA VAL A 94 -2.19 4.03 2.91
C VAL A 94 -3.30 4.00 3.95
N GLN A 95 -2.98 3.95 5.24
CA GLN A 95 -3.99 3.97 6.32
C GLN A 95 -4.88 5.22 6.26
N ARG A 96 -4.28 6.40 5.97
CA ARG A 96 -5.05 7.64 5.79
C ARG A 96 -5.96 7.58 4.56
N LEU A 97 -5.47 7.01 3.45
CA LEU A 97 -6.26 6.82 2.23
C LEU A 97 -7.43 5.88 2.49
N HIS A 98 -7.22 4.78 3.21
CA HIS A 98 -8.26 3.82 3.55
C HIS A 98 -9.34 4.46 4.43
N ALA A 99 -8.95 5.12 5.53
CA ALA A 99 -9.90 5.82 6.40
C ALA A 99 -10.67 6.93 5.66
N GLN A 100 -10.03 7.62 4.72
CA GLN A 100 -10.71 8.60 3.88
C GLN A 100 -11.72 7.93 2.94
N GLY A 101 -11.38 6.78 2.37
CA GLY A 101 -12.28 5.98 1.53
C GLY A 101 -13.53 5.54 2.30
N GLU A 102 -13.36 5.01 3.51
CA GLU A 102 -14.47 4.64 4.40
C GLU A 102 -15.39 5.84 4.68
N SER A 103 -14.82 7.01 5.02
CA SER A 103 -15.62 8.21 5.28
C SER A 103 -16.44 8.68 4.07
N ILE A 104 -15.93 8.49 2.85
CA ILE A 104 -16.67 8.81 1.62
C ILE A 104 -17.86 7.87 1.45
N VAL A 105 -17.66 6.57 1.71
CA VAL A 105 -18.72 5.56 1.61
C VAL A 105 -19.83 5.85 2.62
N ASP A 106 -19.49 6.15 3.88
CA ASP A 106 -20.46 6.53 4.91
C ASP A 106 -21.24 7.78 4.49
N GLY A 107 -20.54 8.80 4.00
CA GLY A 107 -21.17 10.04 3.54
C GLY A 107 -22.14 9.86 2.36
N LEU A 108 -21.92 8.85 1.50
CA LEU A 108 -22.87 8.48 0.45
C LEU A 108 -24.15 7.84 1.01
N GLY A 109 -24.03 7.06 2.09
CA GLY A 109 -25.19 6.52 2.82
C GLY A 109 -26.03 7.63 3.44
N ASP A 110 -25.39 8.56 4.15
CA ASP A 110 -26.07 9.72 4.75
C ASP A 110 -26.78 10.57 3.68
N ALA A 111 -26.12 10.81 2.55
CA ALA A 111 -26.68 11.57 1.44
C ALA A 111 -27.88 10.86 0.80
N HIS A 112 -27.81 9.53 0.65
CA HIS A 112 -28.92 8.71 0.17
C HIS A 112 -30.14 8.82 1.09
N ASP A 113 -29.94 8.69 2.40
CA ASP A 113 -31.02 8.76 3.38
C ASP A 113 -31.64 10.14 3.43
N THR A 114 -30.80 11.19 3.42
CA THR A 114 -31.24 12.60 3.34
C THR A 114 -32.10 12.86 2.10
N LEU A 115 -31.75 12.25 0.95
CA LEU A 115 -32.52 12.40 -0.28
C LEU A 115 -33.95 11.84 -0.12
N HIS A 116 -34.06 10.64 0.45
CA HIS A 116 -35.37 10.00 0.69
C HIS A 116 -36.20 10.71 1.77
N GLU A 117 -35.56 11.27 2.79
CA GLU A 117 -36.23 12.11 3.79
C GLU A 117 -36.77 13.41 3.16
N THR A 118 -35.98 14.04 2.28
CA THR A 118 -36.33 15.32 1.65
C THR A 118 -37.41 15.17 0.58
N PHE A 119 -37.37 14.07 -0.18
CA PHE A 119 -38.28 13.78 -1.29
C PHE A 119 -38.97 12.42 -1.10
N PRO A 120 -39.90 12.31 -0.14
CA PRO A 120 -40.61 11.07 0.11
C PRO A 120 -41.47 10.69 -1.09
N ILE A 121 -41.49 9.39 -1.41
CA ILE A 121 -42.39 8.82 -2.41
C ILE A 121 -43.58 8.24 -1.64
N GLU A 122 -44.79 8.72 -1.91
CA GLU A 122 -46.02 8.12 -1.37
C GLU A 122 -46.27 6.78 -2.07
N GLU A 123 -46.48 5.69 -1.31
CA GLU A 123 -46.99 4.40 -1.83
C GLU A 123 -48.43 4.52 -2.35
#